data_AF-A0A936KZ69-F1
#
_entry.id   AF-A0A936KZ69-F1
#
_cell.length_a   1.000
_cell.length_b   1.000
_cell.length_c   1.000
_cell.angle_alpha   90.00
_cell.angle_beta   90.00
_cell.angle_gamma   90.00
#
_symmetry.space_group_name_H-M   'P 1'
#
loop_
_entity.id
_entity.type
_entity.pdbx_description
1 polymer ?
#
loop_
_entity_poly.entity_id
_entity_poly.type
_entity_poly.pdbx_seq_one_letter_code
_entity_poly.pdbx_strand_id
1 'polypeptide(L)'
;KSYEQAALPLHSELSANTKVTNTERLRIGYVSPDFRGHAVGTLIHRMFQHHDRSRFEIFAYSLISADDEWSQAIRQGCDHFFDMSSQVPDAIAQHIRNDGIHILIDLAGYTAYSMTTVFALKPAPVQMQYLGYPGTMGAEFIPFIIADSTLIPPELSHLYTEQVVYLPNAWVASPMDIADTALTRADFGLPEHAFVFCCFNGTYKIDPAVFKVWMQILLHVPDSVLWLGNAGRVVIAERLRQAASDLGVEPSRLVFADNIPHAEYLARYKLADLFLDTFIYNAGATAVGAFWAGLPVLTCPGETYVARMGASLCNALGMNELICNSVQDYLQKAIELGNHPGKVSALKQKLAQAVIEKPLFQPRLFIQSLEIALIKVWQDYQCR
;
A
#
# COMPACT_ATOMS: atom_id res chain seq x y z
N LYS A 1 -13.05 25.62 -25.86
CA LYS A 1 -13.14 26.55 -24.71
C LYS A 1 -12.47 25.82 -23.55
N SER A 2 -11.46 26.45 -22.96
CA SER A 2 -10.50 25.86 -22.02
C SER A 2 -11.18 25.25 -20.79
N TYR A 3 -10.83 24.01 -20.47
CA TYR A 3 -11.03 23.44 -19.15
C TYR A 3 -9.89 23.96 -18.27
N GLU A 4 -10.13 25.06 -17.54
CA GLU A 4 -9.28 25.41 -16.41
C GLU A 4 -9.45 24.30 -15.36
N GLN A 5 -8.41 23.49 -15.17
CA GLN A 5 -8.28 22.56 -14.05
C GLN A 5 -8.22 23.37 -12.75
N ALA A 6 -9.39 23.62 -12.16
CA ALA A 6 -9.45 24.02 -10.77
C ALA A 6 -9.07 22.81 -9.92
N ALA A 7 -7.81 22.75 -9.48
CA ALA A 7 -7.42 21.89 -8.37
C ALA A 7 -8.31 22.24 -7.18
N LEU A 8 -9.05 21.26 -6.63
CA LEU A 8 -9.82 21.47 -5.40
C LEU A 8 -8.84 21.57 -4.22
N PRO A 9 -8.73 22.71 -3.53
CA PRO A 9 -7.94 22.78 -2.31
C PRO A 9 -8.75 22.10 -1.19
N LEU A 10 -8.48 20.82 -0.95
CA LEU A 10 -9.08 20.01 0.12
C LEU A 10 -8.51 20.32 1.52
N HIS A 11 -7.72 21.39 1.68
CA HIS A 11 -6.84 21.55 2.85
C HIS A 11 -7.37 22.38 4.02
N SER A 12 -8.53 23.03 3.99
CA SER A 12 -8.87 23.96 5.08
C SER A 12 -10.19 23.84 5.83
N GLU A 13 -11.20 23.07 5.40
CA GLU A 13 -12.46 23.04 6.18
C GLU A 13 -13.22 21.69 6.06
N LEU A 14 -12.74 20.66 6.76
CA LEU A 14 -13.53 19.44 6.99
C LEU A 14 -14.27 19.60 8.33
N SER A 15 -15.42 20.27 8.30
CA SER A 15 -16.36 20.29 9.44
C SER A 15 -17.29 19.07 9.36
N ALA A 16 -17.54 18.42 10.51
CA ALA A 16 -18.25 17.15 10.65
C ALA A 16 -19.77 17.19 10.36
N ASN A 17 -20.27 18.19 9.63
CA ASN A 17 -21.71 18.46 9.46
C ASN A 17 -22.20 18.39 8.01
N THR A 18 -21.65 17.49 7.21
CA THR A 18 -22.17 17.22 5.86
C THR A 18 -23.44 16.35 5.94
N LYS A 19 -24.60 17.00 6.10
CA LYS A 19 -25.92 16.33 6.03
C LYS A 19 -26.14 15.79 4.62
N VAL A 20 -26.30 14.47 4.51
CA VAL A 20 -26.81 13.81 3.31
C VAL A 20 -28.31 14.07 3.27
N THR A 21 -28.74 15.01 2.42
CA THR A 21 -30.15 15.34 2.22
C THR A 21 -30.78 14.39 1.21
N ASN A 22 -30.89 13.11 1.56
CA ASN A 22 -31.92 12.22 1.04
C ASN A 22 -32.03 11.02 1.97
N THR A 23 -33.23 10.50 2.21
CA THR A 23 -33.52 9.42 3.16
C THR A 23 -32.94 8.04 2.76
N GLU A 24 -32.05 7.97 1.78
CA GLU A 24 -31.46 6.74 1.26
C GLU A 24 -29.95 6.68 1.54
N ARG A 25 -29.47 5.50 1.96
CA ARG A 25 -28.04 5.23 2.19
C ARG A 25 -27.26 5.33 0.88
N LEU A 26 -26.06 5.89 0.93
CA LEU A 26 -25.17 5.92 -0.22
C LEU A 26 -24.59 4.52 -0.47
N ARG A 27 -25.02 3.89 -1.58
CA ARG A 27 -24.51 2.60 -2.07
C ARG A 27 -23.11 2.72 -2.68
N ILE A 28 -22.14 2.05 -2.06
CA ILE A 28 -20.74 2.00 -2.50
C ILE A 28 -20.42 0.59 -3.00
N GLY A 29 -19.94 0.48 -4.23
CA GLY A 29 -19.49 -0.78 -4.82
C GLY A 29 -17.97 -0.83 -4.92
N TYR A 30 -17.37 -1.94 -4.49
CA TYR A 30 -15.94 -2.22 -4.65
C TYR A 30 -15.75 -3.40 -5.60
N VAL A 31 -14.95 -3.23 -6.65
CA VAL A 31 -14.66 -4.28 -7.65
C VAL A 31 -13.21 -4.68 -7.55
N SER A 32 -12.93 -5.97 -7.36
CA SER A 32 -11.55 -6.47 -7.27
C SER A 32 -11.41 -7.94 -7.67
N PRO A 33 -10.33 -8.34 -8.35
CA PRO A 33 -9.91 -9.74 -8.45
C PRO A 33 -9.18 -10.23 -7.19
N ASP A 34 -8.94 -9.34 -6.22
CA ASP A 34 -7.98 -9.56 -5.15
C ASP A 34 -8.61 -9.56 -3.75
N PHE A 35 -9.91 -9.87 -3.64
CA PHE A 35 -10.57 -10.23 -2.39
C PHE A 35 -10.16 -11.63 -1.92
N ARG A 36 -8.86 -11.83 -1.69
CA ARG A 36 -8.20 -13.11 -1.39
C ARG A 36 -6.82 -12.86 -0.78
N GLY A 37 -6.03 -13.92 -0.60
CA GLY A 37 -4.59 -13.93 -0.29
C GLY A 37 -3.75 -13.21 -1.34
N HIS A 38 -3.84 -11.88 -1.34
CA HIS A 38 -3.18 -10.95 -2.22
C HIS A 38 -2.88 -9.65 -1.47
N ALA A 39 -1.91 -8.86 -1.95
CA ALA A 39 -1.52 -7.60 -1.32
C ALA A 39 -2.69 -6.62 -1.12
N VAL A 40 -3.65 -6.57 -2.05
CA VAL A 40 -4.86 -5.74 -1.89
C VAL A 40 -5.75 -6.33 -0.80
N GLY A 41 -6.14 -7.60 -0.90
CA GLY A 41 -7.01 -8.27 0.07
C GLY A 41 -6.49 -8.18 1.50
N THR A 42 -5.19 -8.44 1.72
CA THR A 42 -4.56 -8.33 3.05
C THR A 42 -4.62 -6.91 3.59
N LEU A 43 -4.54 -5.88 2.74
CA LEU A 43 -4.61 -4.47 3.15
C LEU A 43 -6.04 -4.00 3.46
N ILE A 44 -7.06 -4.53 2.79
CA ILE A 44 -8.42 -3.98 2.89
C ILE A 44 -9.42 -4.84 3.65
N HIS A 45 -9.07 -6.08 4.01
CA HIS A 45 -10.05 -7.05 4.52
C HIS A 45 -10.86 -6.56 5.73
N ARG A 46 -10.30 -5.68 6.57
CA ARG A 46 -10.98 -5.10 7.74
C ARG A 46 -11.67 -3.76 7.46
N MET A 47 -11.52 -3.16 6.28
CA MET A 47 -12.05 -1.82 6.02
C MET A 47 -13.58 -1.83 5.95
N PHE A 48 -14.17 -2.86 5.35
CA PHE A 48 -15.59 -2.91 5.01
C PHE A 48 -16.51 -2.86 6.24
N GLN A 49 -16.15 -3.55 7.33
CA GLN A 49 -16.93 -3.59 8.57
C GLN A 49 -17.00 -2.23 9.29
N HIS A 50 -16.15 -1.27 8.93
CA HIS A 50 -16.08 0.02 9.61
C HIS A 50 -16.93 1.12 8.98
N HIS A 51 -17.53 0.87 7.82
CA HIS A 51 -18.46 1.84 7.22
C HIS A 51 -19.71 2.06 8.09
N ASP A 52 -20.15 3.31 8.21
CA ASP A 52 -21.36 3.69 8.94
C ASP A 52 -22.62 3.23 8.18
N ARG A 53 -23.18 2.09 8.60
CA ARG A 53 -24.35 1.47 7.96
C ARG A 53 -25.65 2.27 8.10
N SER A 54 -25.67 3.33 8.91
CA SER A 54 -26.79 4.27 8.93
C SER A 54 -26.77 5.22 7.72
N ARG A 55 -25.62 5.37 7.06
CA ARG A 55 -25.39 6.31 5.95
C ARG A 55 -24.95 5.62 4.66
N PHE A 56 -24.34 4.44 4.75
CA PHE A 56 -23.77 3.72 3.62
C PHE A 56 -24.29 2.28 3.53
N GLU A 57 -24.34 1.76 2.31
CA GLU A 57 -24.60 0.34 2.01
C GLU A 57 -23.46 -0.17 1.13
N ILE A 58 -22.82 -1.28 1.52
CA ILE A 58 -21.52 -1.70 1.00
C ILE A 58 -21.65 -2.97 0.18
N PHE A 59 -21.20 -2.89 -1.07
CA PHE A 59 -21.24 -3.96 -2.06
C PHE A 59 -19.81 -4.34 -2.46
N ALA A 60 -19.51 -5.63 -2.53
CA ALA A 60 -18.25 -6.17 -3.03
C ALA A 60 -18.50 -7.11 -4.20
N TYR A 61 -17.83 -6.84 -5.33
CA TYR A 61 -17.90 -7.62 -6.57
C TYR A 61 -16.54 -8.30 -6.82
N SER A 62 -16.44 -9.59 -6.50
CA SER A 62 -15.19 -10.35 -6.65
C SER A 62 -15.04 -10.87 -8.07
N LEU A 63 -13.97 -10.48 -8.77
CA LEU A 63 -13.69 -10.94 -10.14
C LEU A 63 -12.99 -12.31 -10.18
N ILE A 64 -12.56 -12.82 -9.03
CA ILE A 64 -11.96 -14.15 -8.85
C ILE A 64 -12.64 -14.82 -7.66
N SER A 65 -12.95 -16.11 -7.80
CA SER A 65 -13.49 -16.90 -6.70
C SER A 65 -12.38 -17.27 -5.72
N ALA A 66 -12.62 -17.05 -4.44
CA ALA A 66 -11.72 -17.39 -3.36
C ALA A 66 -12.53 -17.75 -2.10
N ASP A 67 -11.95 -18.62 -1.28
CA ASP A 67 -12.49 -19.02 0.03
C ASP A 67 -11.34 -19.17 1.05
N ASP A 68 -10.61 -18.08 1.24
CA ASP A 68 -9.59 -17.92 2.27
C ASP A 68 -10.02 -16.92 3.36
N GLU A 69 -9.21 -16.80 4.41
CA GLU A 69 -9.50 -15.94 5.57
C GLU A 69 -9.80 -14.48 5.19
N TRP A 70 -9.16 -13.95 4.14
CA TRP A 70 -9.37 -12.58 3.69
C TRP A 70 -10.68 -12.42 2.94
N SER A 71 -10.97 -13.34 2.02
CA SER A 71 -12.25 -13.35 1.30
C SER A 71 -13.44 -13.50 2.27
N GLN A 72 -13.28 -14.31 3.32
CA GLN A 72 -14.29 -14.51 4.36
C GLN A 72 -14.48 -13.26 5.22
N ALA A 73 -13.39 -12.63 5.66
CA ALA A 73 -13.46 -11.38 6.41
C ALA A 73 -14.12 -10.25 5.61
N ILE A 74 -13.80 -10.13 4.32
CA ILE A 74 -14.43 -9.16 3.41
C ILE A 74 -15.92 -9.46 3.26
N ARG A 75 -16.28 -10.73 3.01
CA ARG A 75 -17.68 -11.16 2.87
C ARG A 75 -18.51 -10.84 4.12
N GLN A 76 -17.96 -11.07 5.31
CA GLN A 76 -18.60 -10.75 6.58
C GLN A 76 -18.68 -9.24 6.85
N GLY A 77 -17.72 -8.47 6.32
CA GLY A 77 -17.64 -7.03 6.51
C GLY A 77 -18.51 -6.20 5.57
N CYS A 78 -19.09 -6.77 4.51
CA CYS A 78 -19.95 -6.10 3.53
C CYS A 78 -21.45 -6.39 3.78
N ASP A 79 -22.34 -5.54 3.25
CA ASP A 79 -23.78 -5.84 3.22
C ASP A 79 -24.09 -6.88 2.13
N HIS A 80 -23.41 -6.76 0.98
CA HIS A 80 -23.55 -7.64 -0.17
C HIS A 80 -22.18 -8.05 -0.72
N PHE A 81 -21.99 -9.35 -0.95
CA PHE A 81 -20.79 -9.89 -1.59
C PHE A 81 -21.19 -10.82 -2.72
N PHE A 82 -20.72 -10.52 -3.93
CA PHE A 82 -21.02 -11.27 -5.13
C PHE A 82 -19.76 -11.87 -5.75
N ASP A 83 -19.83 -13.15 -6.10
CA ASP A 83 -18.85 -13.80 -6.96
C ASP A 83 -19.20 -13.53 -8.42
N MET A 84 -18.36 -12.77 -9.11
CA MET A 84 -18.49 -12.40 -10.52
C MET A 84 -17.49 -13.14 -11.41
N SER A 85 -16.75 -14.11 -10.88
CA SER A 85 -15.61 -14.75 -11.56
C SER A 85 -15.99 -15.53 -12.82
N SER A 86 -17.24 -15.96 -12.93
CA SER A 86 -17.78 -16.65 -14.10
C SER A 86 -18.54 -15.73 -15.07
N GLN A 87 -18.57 -14.43 -14.82
CA GLN A 87 -19.40 -13.47 -15.55
C GLN A 87 -18.58 -12.69 -16.59
N VAL A 88 -19.24 -12.29 -17.68
CA VAL A 88 -18.67 -11.40 -18.69
C VAL A 88 -18.86 -9.94 -18.30
N PRO A 89 -18.03 -9.00 -18.80
CA PRO A 89 -18.11 -7.59 -18.40
C PRO A 89 -19.50 -6.95 -18.51
N ASP A 90 -20.26 -7.23 -19.58
CA ASP A 90 -21.62 -6.72 -19.76
C ASP A 90 -22.59 -7.20 -18.67
N ALA A 91 -22.48 -8.46 -18.27
CA ALA A 91 -23.32 -9.05 -17.22
C ALA A 91 -22.99 -8.44 -15.85
N ILE A 92 -21.70 -8.24 -15.56
CA ILE A 92 -21.24 -7.59 -14.32
C ILE A 92 -21.73 -6.15 -14.28
N ALA A 93 -21.54 -5.38 -15.37
CA ALA A 93 -22.01 -4.01 -15.45
C ALA A 93 -23.53 -3.90 -15.30
N GLN A 94 -24.30 -4.84 -15.88
CA GLN A 94 -25.74 -4.86 -15.72
C GLN A 94 -26.16 -5.18 -14.27
N HIS A 95 -25.45 -6.09 -13.60
CA HIS A 95 -25.70 -6.40 -12.19
C HIS A 95 -25.46 -5.16 -11.32
N ILE A 96 -24.33 -4.48 -11.49
CA ILE A 96 -24.00 -3.23 -10.77
C ILE A 96 -25.07 -2.14 -11.00
N ARG A 97 -25.60 -2.02 -12.22
CA ARG A 97 -26.71 -1.08 -12.53
C ARG A 97 -27.98 -1.45 -11.78
N ASN A 98 -28.33 -2.73 -11.74
CA ASN A 98 -29.54 -3.21 -11.05
C ASN A 98 -29.46 -2.98 -9.53
N ASP A 99 -28.26 -3.07 -8.95
CA ASP A 99 -28.01 -2.74 -7.54
C ASP A 99 -28.11 -1.24 -7.25
N GLY A 100 -28.13 -0.37 -8.27
CA GLY A 100 -28.22 1.08 -8.10
C GLY A 100 -27.01 1.65 -7.37
N ILE A 101 -25.80 1.17 -7.69
CA ILE A 101 -24.56 1.67 -7.08
C ILE A 101 -24.38 3.15 -7.43
N HIS A 102 -24.13 3.99 -6.42
CA HIS A 102 -23.89 5.42 -6.59
C HIS A 102 -22.42 5.71 -6.91
N ILE A 103 -21.52 5.07 -6.15
CA ILE A 103 -20.07 5.20 -6.32
C ILE A 103 -19.46 3.81 -6.50
N LEU A 104 -18.80 3.59 -7.64
CA LEU A 104 -18.07 2.35 -7.93
C LEU A 104 -16.56 2.56 -7.86
N ILE A 105 -15.89 1.75 -7.07
CA ILE A 105 -14.47 1.84 -6.75
C ILE A 105 -13.73 0.66 -7.39
N ASP A 106 -12.82 0.97 -8.31
CA ASP A 106 -11.87 0.03 -8.91
C ASP A 106 -10.69 -0.19 -7.96
N LEU A 107 -10.53 -1.43 -7.48
CA LEU A 107 -9.41 -1.87 -6.64
C LEU A 107 -8.37 -2.68 -7.42
N ALA A 108 -8.39 -2.63 -8.75
CA ALA A 108 -7.52 -3.43 -9.62
C ALA A 108 -6.72 -2.57 -10.61
N GLY A 109 -7.37 -1.67 -11.35
CA GLY A 109 -6.77 -0.90 -12.44
C GLY A 109 -6.10 -1.79 -13.51
N TYR A 110 -4.89 -1.47 -13.97
CA TYR A 110 -4.17 -2.26 -14.98
C TYR A 110 -3.33 -3.41 -14.40
N THR A 111 -3.90 -4.16 -13.45
CA THR A 111 -3.28 -5.36 -12.87
C THR A 111 -3.88 -6.65 -13.42
N ALA A 112 -3.32 -7.80 -13.04
CA ALA A 112 -3.80 -9.10 -13.51
C ALA A 112 -5.27 -9.33 -13.15
N TYR A 113 -6.01 -9.94 -14.08
CA TYR A 113 -7.44 -10.26 -13.93
C TYR A 113 -8.36 -9.04 -13.76
N SER A 114 -7.87 -7.83 -14.03
CA SER A 114 -8.73 -6.66 -14.03
C SER A 114 -9.75 -6.73 -15.16
N MET A 115 -10.90 -6.10 -14.94
CA MET A 115 -11.97 -5.99 -15.92
C MET A 115 -12.34 -4.52 -16.11
N THR A 116 -11.38 -3.71 -16.57
CA THR A 116 -11.57 -2.26 -16.80
C THR A 116 -12.70 -1.97 -17.79
N THR A 117 -13.05 -2.93 -18.65
CA THR A 117 -14.22 -2.87 -19.53
C THR A 117 -15.55 -2.73 -18.78
N VAL A 118 -15.68 -3.30 -17.56
CA VAL A 118 -16.85 -3.07 -16.70
C VAL A 118 -17.02 -1.59 -16.40
N PHE A 119 -15.92 -0.90 -16.06
CA PHE A 119 -15.94 0.53 -15.79
C PHE A 119 -16.16 1.36 -17.06
N ALA A 120 -15.64 0.92 -18.21
CA ALA A 120 -15.90 1.57 -19.50
C ALA A 120 -17.39 1.56 -19.89
N LEU A 121 -18.15 0.55 -19.44
CA LEU A 121 -19.61 0.48 -19.60
C LEU A 121 -20.39 1.41 -18.66
N LYS A 122 -19.68 2.18 -17.81
CA LYS A 122 -20.22 3.18 -16.87
C LYS A 122 -21.45 2.72 -16.08
N PRO A 123 -21.39 1.58 -15.36
CA PRO A 123 -22.55 1.06 -14.63
C PRO A 123 -22.91 1.87 -13.37
N ALA A 124 -22.05 2.78 -12.92
CA ALA A 124 -22.34 3.71 -11.83
C ALA A 124 -22.08 5.17 -12.27
N PRO A 125 -22.83 6.14 -11.74
CA PRO A 125 -22.69 7.55 -12.09
C PRO A 125 -21.35 8.15 -11.67
N VAL A 126 -20.81 7.73 -10.52
CA VAL A 126 -19.47 8.10 -10.05
C VAL A 126 -18.58 6.86 -10.04
N GLN A 127 -17.41 6.96 -10.65
CA GLN A 127 -16.42 5.88 -10.69
C GLN A 127 -15.05 6.40 -10.28
N MET A 128 -14.31 5.62 -9.50
CA MET A 128 -13.01 6.03 -8.99
C MET A 128 -12.06 4.86 -8.85
N GLN A 129 -10.77 5.13 -8.96
CA GLN A 129 -9.70 4.18 -8.69
C GLN A 129 -9.20 4.34 -7.26
N TYR A 130 -8.87 3.22 -6.64
CA TYR A 130 -8.22 3.19 -5.34
C TYR A 130 -7.29 1.99 -5.21
N LEU A 131 -6.09 2.21 -4.65
CA LEU A 131 -5.17 1.20 -4.12
C LEU A 131 -4.50 0.24 -5.12
N GLY A 132 -5.27 -0.56 -5.87
CA GLY A 132 -4.76 -1.75 -6.57
C GLY A 132 -3.75 -1.46 -7.67
N TYR A 133 -4.00 -0.41 -8.46
CA TYR A 133 -3.06 0.07 -9.47
C TYR A 133 -2.41 1.38 -8.99
N PRO A 134 -1.09 1.43 -8.80
CA PRO A 134 -0.41 2.62 -8.30
C PRO A 134 0.00 3.57 -9.45
N GLY A 135 -0.98 4.10 -10.18
CA GLY A 135 -0.76 5.01 -11.32
C GLY A 135 -2.07 5.49 -11.94
N THR A 136 -1.99 6.39 -12.94
CA THR A 136 -3.19 6.86 -13.66
C THR A 136 -3.77 5.76 -14.56
N MET A 137 -5.10 5.65 -14.61
CA MET A 137 -5.81 4.87 -15.61
C MET A 137 -5.71 5.51 -16.99
N GLY A 138 -5.50 6.82 -17.09
CA GLY A 138 -5.45 7.51 -18.38
C GLY A 138 -6.78 7.40 -19.15
N ALA A 139 -7.90 7.23 -18.44
CA ALA A 139 -9.17 6.79 -19.01
C ALA A 139 -10.35 7.66 -18.57
N GLU A 140 -11.15 8.15 -19.52
CA GLU A 140 -12.30 9.03 -19.23
C GLU A 140 -13.39 8.38 -18.39
N PHE A 141 -13.44 7.05 -18.33
CA PHE A 141 -14.45 6.31 -17.58
C PHE A 141 -14.13 6.19 -16.09
N ILE A 142 -12.90 6.48 -15.64
CA ILE A 142 -12.57 6.60 -14.21
C ILE A 142 -12.09 8.03 -13.97
N PRO A 143 -12.99 8.96 -13.58
CA PRO A 143 -12.63 10.37 -13.43
C PRO A 143 -11.93 10.72 -12.10
N PHE A 144 -11.85 9.81 -11.13
CA PHE A 144 -11.28 10.10 -9.80
C PHE A 144 -10.26 9.05 -9.36
N ILE A 145 -9.25 9.49 -8.60
CA ILE A 145 -8.27 8.62 -7.93
C ILE A 145 -8.17 9.01 -6.46
N ILE A 146 -8.26 8.04 -5.55
CA ILE A 146 -8.07 8.26 -4.11
C ILE A 146 -6.58 8.16 -3.77
N ALA A 147 -6.03 9.22 -3.16
CA ALA A 147 -4.63 9.27 -2.73
C ALA A 147 -4.46 10.24 -1.54
N ASP A 148 -3.22 10.44 -1.09
CA ASP A 148 -2.85 11.55 -0.20
C ASP A 148 -1.86 12.49 -0.90
N SER A 149 -1.58 13.64 -0.29
CA SER A 149 -0.72 14.69 -0.84
C SER A 149 0.77 14.33 -0.84
N THR A 150 1.19 13.24 -0.20
CA THR A 150 2.54 12.71 -0.32
C THR A 150 2.65 11.76 -1.50
N LEU A 151 1.66 10.87 -1.69
CA LEU A 151 1.62 9.94 -2.83
C LEU A 151 1.51 10.66 -4.16
N ILE A 152 0.54 11.57 -4.28
CA ILE A 152 0.35 12.42 -5.44
C ILE A 152 0.43 13.85 -4.94
N PRO A 153 1.62 14.47 -4.90
CA PRO A 153 1.73 15.88 -4.58
C PRO A 153 0.90 16.74 -5.53
N PRO A 154 0.28 17.84 -5.07
CA PRO A 154 -0.48 18.75 -5.93
C PRO A 154 0.31 19.23 -7.15
N GLU A 155 1.62 19.41 -7.02
CA GLU A 155 2.51 19.78 -8.12
C GLU A 155 2.64 18.68 -9.21
N LEU A 156 2.38 17.41 -8.87
CA LEU A 156 2.41 16.27 -9.79
C LEU A 156 1.02 15.82 -10.25
N SER A 157 -0.07 16.43 -9.75
CA SER A 157 -1.43 16.00 -10.11
C SER A 157 -1.75 16.18 -11.59
N HIS A 158 -1.01 17.05 -12.29
CA HIS A 158 -1.14 17.24 -13.75
C HIS A 158 -0.74 16.01 -14.58
N LEU A 159 -0.04 15.04 -13.98
CA LEU A 159 0.33 13.76 -14.61
C LEU A 159 -0.82 12.73 -14.58
N TYR A 160 -1.96 13.07 -13.98
CA TYR A 160 -3.11 12.18 -13.83
C TYR A 160 -4.28 12.73 -14.63
N THR A 161 -4.97 11.84 -15.36
CA THR A 161 -6.24 12.21 -16.00
C THR A 161 -7.38 12.31 -14.98
N GLU A 162 -7.25 11.58 -13.88
CA GLU A 162 -8.18 11.59 -12.77
C GLU A 162 -8.04 12.86 -11.93
N GLN A 163 -9.17 13.34 -11.42
CA GLN A 163 -9.17 14.28 -10.32
C GLN A 163 -8.77 13.55 -9.02
N VAL A 164 -7.74 14.05 -8.35
CA VAL A 164 -7.25 13.46 -7.10
C VAL A 164 -8.20 13.79 -5.94
N VAL A 165 -8.65 12.75 -5.24
CA VAL A 165 -9.42 12.82 -4.00
C VAL A 165 -8.44 12.62 -2.84
N TYR A 166 -8.03 13.72 -2.21
CA TYR A 166 -7.04 13.71 -1.13
C TYR A 166 -7.63 13.26 0.21
N LEU A 167 -7.06 12.20 0.77
CA LEU A 167 -7.28 11.79 2.16
C LEU A 167 -6.25 12.48 3.07
N PRO A 168 -6.64 12.86 4.31
CA PRO A 168 -5.82 13.70 5.18
C PRO A 168 -4.61 13.01 5.82
N ASN A 169 -4.58 11.68 5.92
CA ASN A 169 -3.59 10.96 6.74
C ASN A 169 -2.84 9.87 5.98
N ALA A 170 -3.55 8.86 5.51
CA ALA A 170 -2.99 7.70 4.84
C ALA A 170 -3.96 7.20 3.77
N TRP A 171 -3.41 6.54 2.76
CA TRP A 171 -4.14 5.89 1.67
C TRP A 171 -4.53 4.45 2.01
N VAL A 172 -4.18 3.93 3.17
CA VAL A 172 -4.54 2.58 3.62
C VAL A 172 -4.56 2.53 5.14
N ALA A 173 -5.35 1.62 5.71
CA ALA A 173 -5.21 1.24 7.10
C ALA A 173 -5.46 -0.25 7.30
N SER A 174 -4.40 -1.00 7.65
CA SER A 174 -4.46 -2.45 7.78
C SER A 174 -3.69 -2.97 9.00
N PRO A 175 -4.33 -3.09 10.18
CA PRO A 175 -3.81 -3.93 11.23
C PRO A 175 -3.92 -5.39 10.77
N MET A 176 -2.80 -6.12 10.85
CA MET A 176 -2.70 -7.52 10.41
C MET A 176 -2.37 -8.44 11.58
N ASP A 177 -2.69 -9.73 11.45
CA ASP A 177 -2.37 -10.70 12.50
C ASP A 177 -0.90 -11.11 12.40
N ILE A 178 -0.16 -10.93 13.50
CA ILE A 178 1.24 -11.35 13.63
C ILE A 178 1.27 -12.61 14.48
N ALA A 179 1.96 -13.65 14.01
CA ALA A 179 2.09 -14.89 14.76
C ALA A 179 2.86 -14.66 16.07
N ASP A 180 2.37 -15.25 17.15
CA ASP A 180 3.09 -15.33 18.43
C ASP A 180 4.04 -16.54 18.42
N THR A 181 5.06 -16.45 17.57
CA THR A 181 6.06 -17.49 17.36
C THR A 181 7.43 -17.01 17.82
N ALA A 182 8.15 -17.85 18.56
CA ALA A 182 9.53 -17.59 19.00
C ALA A 182 10.54 -17.82 17.86
N LEU A 183 10.38 -17.08 16.75
CA LEU A 183 11.32 -17.09 15.64
C LEU A 183 12.65 -16.47 16.07
N THR A 184 13.75 -17.06 15.61
CA THR A 184 15.12 -16.60 15.88
C THR A 184 15.85 -16.28 14.59
N ARG A 185 16.97 -15.54 14.69
CA ARG A 185 17.84 -15.25 13.55
C ARG A 185 18.42 -16.56 12.95
N ALA A 186 18.75 -17.53 13.80
CA ALA A 186 19.28 -18.82 13.39
C ALA A 186 18.32 -19.62 12.50
N ASP A 187 17.00 -19.54 12.74
CA ASP A 187 15.98 -20.23 11.93
C ASP A 187 16.01 -19.80 10.45
N PHE A 188 16.53 -18.61 10.16
CA PHE A 188 16.63 -18.03 8.82
C PHE A 188 18.07 -17.88 8.31
N GLY A 189 19.04 -18.51 8.99
CA GLY A 189 20.46 -18.42 8.63
C GLY A 189 21.05 -17.02 8.78
N LEU A 190 20.44 -16.17 9.63
CA LEU A 190 20.95 -14.84 9.93
C LEU A 190 21.98 -14.90 11.05
N PRO A 191 23.04 -14.08 10.99
CA PRO A 191 24.00 -13.93 12.08
C PRO A 191 23.35 -13.26 13.31
N GLU A 192 23.63 -13.77 14.51
CA GLU A 192 22.99 -13.29 15.74
C GLU A 192 23.33 -11.83 16.06
N HIS A 193 24.58 -11.42 15.84
CA HIS A 193 25.09 -10.10 16.28
C HIS A 193 25.20 -9.06 15.16
N ALA A 194 25.15 -9.48 13.89
CA ALA A 194 25.29 -8.54 12.79
C ALA A 194 24.05 -7.67 12.62
N PHE A 195 24.21 -6.49 12.02
CA PHE A 195 23.09 -5.65 11.64
C PHE A 195 22.34 -6.26 10.44
N VAL A 196 21.02 -6.43 10.54
CA VAL A 196 20.22 -7.06 9.49
C VAL A 196 19.45 -5.99 8.71
N PHE A 197 19.97 -5.60 7.56
CA PHE A 197 19.18 -4.88 6.56
C PHE A 197 18.19 -5.83 5.91
N CYS A 198 16.99 -5.35 5.57
CA CYS A 198 15.92 -6.17 5.00
C CYS A 198 15.30 -5.51 3.76
N CYS A 199 14.97 -6.31 2.75
CA CYS A 199 14.09 -5.88 1.67
C CYS A 199 13.31 -7.09 1.12
N PHE A 200 12.04 -7.24 1.53
CA PHE A 200 11.16 -8.32 1.06
C PHE A 200 10.32 -7.95 -0.16
N ASN A 201 10.72 -6.89 -0.88
CA ASN A 201 10.09 -6.53 -2.14
C ASN A 201 10.33 -7.61 -3.21
N GLY A 202 9.41 -7.69 -4.17
CA GLY A 202 9.63 -8.49 -5.37
C GLY A 202 10.89 -8.03 -6.10
N THR A 203 11.70 -8.98 -6.57
CA THR A 203 13.04 -8.67 -7.12
C THR A 203 13.02 -7.79 -8.36
N TYR A 204 11.88 -7.71 -9.07
CA TYR A 204 11.67 -6.77 -10.17
C TYR A 204 11.66 -5.30 -9.75
N LYS A 205 11.57 -5.00 -8.44
CA LYS A 205 11.70 -3.64 -7.88
C LYS A 205 13.14 -3.25 -7.58
N ILE A 206 14.07 -4.20 -7.65
CA ILE A 206 15.50 -4.00 -7.35
C ILE A 206 16.20 -3.73 -8.68
N ASP A 207 16.42 -2.45 -8.98
CA ASP A 207 17.18 -2.04 -10.16
C ASP A 207 18.69 -1.95 -9.85
N PRO A 208 19.56 -1.90 -10.87
CA PRO A 208 21.01 -1.81 -10.65
C PRO A 208 21.45 -0.60 -9.82
N ALA A 209 20.75 0.54 -9.89
CA ALA A 209 21.12 1.74 -9.15
C ALA A 209 20.91 1.56 -7.65
N VAL A 210 19.73 1.11 -7.21
CA VAL A 210 19.48 0.85 -5.78
C VAL A 210 20.35 -0.30 -5.26
N PHE A 211 20.55 -1.35 -6.05
CA PHE A 211 21.39 -2.48 -5.65
C PHE A 211 22.84 -2.05 -5.39
N LYS A 212 23.40 -1.20 -6.24
CA LYS A 212 24.75 -0.64 -6.05
C LYS A 212 24.85 0.15 -4.75
N VAL A 213 23.83 0.94 -4.41
CA VAL A 213 23.78 1.69 -3.13
C VAL A 213 23.74 0.73 -1.95
N TRP A 214 22.96 -0.34 -2.01
CA TRP A 214 22.96 -1.36 -0.96
C TRP A 214 24.31 -2.04 -0.79
N MET A 215 25.03 -2.33 -1.88
CA MET A 215 26.39 -2.87 -1.78
C MET A 215 27.35 -1.87 -1.12
N GLN A 216 27.24 -0.59 -1.46
CA GLN A 216 28.00 0.47 -0.77
C GLN A 216 27.68 0.53 0.73
N ILE A 217 26.40 0.40 1.11
CA ILE A 217 26.00 0.33 2.53
C ILE A 217 26.70 -0.86 3.22
N LEU A 218 26.64 -2.05 2.63
CA LEU A 218 27.26 -3.25 3.20
C LEU A 218 28.78 -3.09 3.35
N LEU A 219 29.47 -2.48 2.39
CA LEU A 219 30.91 -2.20 2.49
C LEU A 219 31.28 -1.26 3.65
N HIS A 220 30.41 -0.30 3.99
CA HIS A 220 30.63 0.68 5.07
C HIS A 220 30.05 0.24 6.42
N VAL A 221 29.33 -0.88 6.47
CA VAL A 221 28.81 -1.51 7.69
C VAL A 221 29.27 -2.97 7.69
N PRO A 222 30.53 -3.26 8.09
CA PRO A 222 31.17 -4.56 7.83
C PRO A 222 30.45 -5.73 8.51
N ASP A 223 29.95 -5.56 9.73
CA ASP A 223 29.18 -6.56 10.46
C ASP A 223 27.67 -6.42 10.16
N SER A 224 27.29 -6.63 8.89
CA SER A 224 25.89 -6.59 8.47
C SER A 224 25.58 -7.54 7.33
N VAL A 225 24.31 -7.89 7.19
CA VAL A 225 23.78 -8.68 6.08
C VAL A 225 22.59 -7.99 5.45
N LEU A 226 22.30 -8.32 4.19
CA LEU A 226 21.09 -7.92 3.49
C LEU A 226 20.18 -9.13 3.28
N TRP A 227 19.01 -9.09 3.92
CA TRP A 227 18.01 -10.15 3.88
C TRP A 227 16.92 -9.85 2.85
N LEU A 228 16.91 -10.61 1.76
CA LEU A 228 16.08 -10.38 0.58
C LEU A 228 14.94 -11.39 0.46
N GLY A 229 13.79 -10.98 -0.05
CA GLY A 229 12.73 -11.90 -0.44
C GLY A 229 13.12 -12.66 -1.71
N ASN A 230 13.03 -14.00 -1.71
CA ASN A 230 13.41 -14.80 -2.89
C ASN A 230 12.25 -15.62 -3.47
N ALA A 231 11.20 -15.86 -2.69
CA ALA A 231 10.07 -16.73 -3.09
C ALA A 231 10.53 -18.06 -3.72
N GLY A 232 11.63 -18.65 -3.19
CA GLY A 232 12.21 -19.91 -3.67
C GLY A 232 12.96 -19.87 -5.00
N ARG A 233 13.27 -18.68 -5.57
CA ARG A 233 13.87 -18.55 -6.90
C ARG A 233 15.41 -18.60 -6.87
N VAL A 234 15.97 -19.80 -6.71
CA VAL A 234 17.43 -20.05 -6.62
C VAL A 234 18.25 -19.29 -7.67
N VAL A 235 17.84 -19.31 -8.94
CA VAL A 235 18.56 -18.62 -10.03
C VAL A 235 18.67 -17.10 -9.81
N ILE A 236 17.64 -16.47 -9.23
CA ILE A 236 17.66 -15.04 -8.95
C ILE A 236 18.63 -14.74 -7.80
N ALA A 237 18.60 -15.57 -6.74
CA ALA A 237 19.54 -15.44 -5.62
C ALA A 237 21.00 -15.54 -6.07
N GLU A 238 21.34 -16.52 -6.92
CA GLU A 238 22.71 -16.68 -7.43
C GLU A 238 23.16 -15.50 -8.31
N ARG A 239 22.26 -14.93 -9.11
CA ARG A 239 22.57 -13.72 -9.90
C ARG A 239 22.84 -12.51 -9.03
N LEU A 240 22.06 -12.32 -7.96
CA LEU A 240 22.27 -11.22 -7.01
C LEU A 240 23.56 -11.42 -6.21
N ARG A 241 23.89 -12.66 -5.84
CA ARG A 241 25.18 -13.01 -5.22
C ARG A 241 26.37 -12.70 -6.13
N GLN A 242 26.29 -13.08 -7.40
CA GLN A 242 27.33 -12.75 -8.37
C GLN A 242 27.47 -11.23 -8.54
N ALA A 243 26.36 -10.51 -8.69
CA ALA A 243 26.37 -9.05 -8.80
C ALA A 243 26.93 -8.36 -7.53
N ALA A 244 26.70 -8.92 -6.34
CA ALA A 244 27.32 -8.46 -5.10
C ALA A 244 28.85 -8.67 -5.12
N SER A 245 29.30 -9.86 -5.55
CA SER A 245 30.72 -10.17 -5.70
C SER A 245 31.42 -9.22 -6.68
N ASP A 246 30.78 -8.91 -7.81
CA ASP A 246 31.30 -7.98 -8.82
C ASP A 246 31.44 -6.54 -8.27
N LEU A 247 30.70 -6.23 -7.21
CA LEU A 247 30.76 -4.96 -6.47
C LEU A 247 31.60 -5.03 -5.19
N GLY A 248 32.33 -6.13 -4.97
CA GLY A 248 33.25 -6.32 -3.84
C GLY A 248 32.60 -6.72 -2.52
N VAL A 249 31.33 -7.17 -2.54
CA VAL A 249 30.63 -7.68 -1.36
C VAL A 249 30.60 -9.20 -1.36
N GLU A 250 31.02 -9.81 -0.25
CA GLU A 250 30.98 -11.26 -0.05
C GLU A 250 29.55 -11.82 -0.29
N PRO A 251 29.37 -12.81 -1.20
CA PRO A 251 28.06 -13.38 -1.52
C PRO A 251 27.24 -13.90 -0.33
N SER A 252 27.92 -14.36 0.72
CA SER A 252 27.30 -14.84 1.96
C SER A 252 26.59 -13.75 2.76
N ARG A 253 26.88 -12.47 2.49
CA ARG A 253 26.19 -11.32 3.12
C ARG A 253 24.80 -11.07 2.53
N LEU A 254 24.44 -11.74 1.44
CA LEU A 254 23.09 -11.77 0.90
C LEU A 254 22.38 -13.05 1.36
N VAL A 255 21.44 -12.87 2.28
CA VAL A 255 20.58 -13.93 2.82
C VAL A 255 19.23 -13.85 2.14
N PHE A 256 18.59 -14.99 1.85
CA PHE A 256 17.36 -15.06 1.08
C PHE A 256 16.26 -15.74 1.89
N ALA A 257 15.13 -15.06 2.03
CA ALA A 257 13.97 -15.55 2.77
C ALA A 257 13.05 -16.40 1.89
N ASP A 258 12.61 -17.54 2.44
CA ASP A 258 11.59 -18.40 1.84
C ASP A 258 10.17 -17.89 2.07
N ASN A 259 9.21 -18.53 1.41
CA ASN A 259 7.79 -18.30 1.63
C ASN A 259 7.34 -19.06 2.88
N ILE A 260 6.71 -18.33 3.80
CA ILE A 260 6.11 -18.86 5.03
C ILE A 260 4.69 -18.30 5.18
N PRO A 261 3.83 -18.87 6.02
CA PRO A 261 2.49 -18.34 6.28
C PRO A 261 2.50 -16.85 6.63
N HIS A 262 1.46 -16.11 6.25
CA HIS A 262 1.46 -14.64 6.32
C HIS A 262 1.72 -14.09 7.74
N ALA A 263 1.13 -14.70 8.77
CA ALA A 263 1.33 -14.28 10.16
C ALA A 263 2.78 -14.48 10.63
N GLU A 264 3.43 -15.58 10.22
CA GLU A 264 4.86 -15.84 10.48
C GLU A 264 5.75 -14.90 9.64
N TYR A 265 5.36 -14.61 8.40
CA TYR A 265 6.00 -13.64 7.53
C TYR A 265 6.05 -12.25 8.18
N LEU A 266 4.97 -11.83 8.85
CA LEU A 266 4.99 -10.56 9.60
C LEU A 266 5.85 -10.66 10.85
N ALA A 267 5.81 -11.78 11.57
CA ALA A 267 6.63 -11.97 12.78
C ALA A 267 8.14 -11.89 12.48
N ARG A 268 8.58 -12.38 11.31
CA ARG A 268 9.99 -12.39 10.93
C ARG A 268 10.60 -11.00 10.73
N TYR A 269 9.78 -9.96 10.46
CA TYR A 269 10.28 -8.58 10.39
C TYR A 269 10.95 -8.12 11.68
N LYS A 270 10.56 -8.68 12.83
CA LYS A 270 11.15 -8.39 14.14
C LYS A 270 12.63 -8.77 14.23
N LEU A 271 13.09 -9.68 13.36
CA LEU A 271 14.48 -10.14 13.31
C LEU A 271 15.40 -9.19 12.54
N ALA A 272 14.83 -8.29 11.74
CA ALA A 272 15.55 -7.27 10.99
C ALA A 272 15.71 -5.97 11.79
N ASP A 273 16.68 -5.15 11.38
CA ASP A 273 17.02 -3.88 12.04
C ASP A 273 16.54 -2.67 11.26
N LEU A 274 16.69 -2.68 9.93
CA LEU A 274 16.23 -1.61 9.05
C LEU A 274 15.76 -2.17 7.71
N PHE A 275 14.56 -1.77 7.27
CA PHE A 275 14.10 -2.06 5.92
C PHE A 275 14.67 -1.03 4.94
N LEU A 276 15.29 -1.50 3.86
CA LEU A 276 15.80 -0.70 2.76
C LEU A 276 14.80 -0.69 1.61
N ASP A 277 14.12 0.43 1.41
CA ASP A 277 13.15 0.58 0.33
C ASP A 277 13.84 0.77 -1.05
N THR A 278 13.11 0.49 -2.12
CA THR A 278 13.56 0.59 -3.51
C THR A 278 13.14 1.91 -4.15
N PHE A 279 13.96 2.49 -5.03
CA PHE A 279 13.75 3.88 -5.51
C PHE A 279 12.66 4.05 -6.57
N ILE A 280 12.61 3.16 -7.57
CA ILE A 280 11.71 3.32 -8.73
C ILE A 280 10.30 2.86 -8.40
N TYR A 281 10.20 1.77 -7.64
CA TYR A 281 8.93 1.21 -7.19
C TYR A 281 9.11 0.79 -5.74
N ASN A 282 8.60 1.60 -4.81
CA ASN A 282 8.70 1.36 -3.37
C ASN A 282 7.97 0.08 -2.93
N ALA A 283 8.24 -0.31 -1.70
CA ALA A 283 7.40 -1.14 -0.87
C ALA A 283 6.05 -0.44 -0.62
N GLY A 284 4.95 -1.14 -0.94
CA GLY A 284 3.58 -0.75 -0.57
C GLY A 284 3.13 -1.61 0.60
N ALA A 285 2.35 -2.66 0.33
CA ALA A 285 1.93 -3.65 1.34
C ALA A 285 3.09 -4.20 2.19
N THR A 286 4.25 -4.43 1.56
CA THR A 286 5.48 -4.86 2.25
C THR A 286 5.90 -3.88 3.36
N ALA A 287 5.86 -2.57 3.09
CA ALA A 287 6.23 -1.54 4.07
C ALA A 287 5.16 -1.39 5.16
N VAL A 288 3.88 -1.53 4.82
CA VAL A 288 2.80 -1.58 5.84
C VAL A 288 3.05 -2.72 6.81
N GLY A 289 3.40 -3.92 6.32
CA GLY A 289 3.78 -5.06 7.15
C GLY A 289 5.03 -4.84 7.99
N ALA A 290 6.07 -4.25 7.41
CA ALA A 290 7.30 -3.91 8.13
C ALA A 290 7.02 -2.95 9.29
N PHE A 291 6.32 -1.83 9.03
CA PHE A 291 5.96 -0.87 10.07
C PHE A 291 5.07 -1.48 11.15
N TRP A 292 4.08 -2.27 10.75
CA TRP A 292 3.18 -2.96 11.69
C TRP A 292 3.93 -3.91 12.63
N ALA A 293 4.95 -4.59 12.11
CA ALA A 293 5.83 -5.46 12.90
C ALA A 293 6.93 -4.71 13.69
N GLY A 294 6.97 -3.38 13.62
CA GLY A 294 7.93 -2.56 14.35
C GLY A 294 9.29 -2.41 13.65
N LEU A 295 9.39 -2.67 12.35
CA LEU A 295 10.59 -2.47 11.55
C LEU A 295 10.58 -1.09 10.86
N PRO A 296 11.52 -0.18 11.16
CA PRO A 296 11.65 1.09 10.47
C PRO A 296 11.97 0.90 8.98
N VAL A 297 11.37 1.72 8.11
CA VAL A 297 11.57 1.67 6.66
C VAL A 297 12.25 2.95 6.17
N LEU A 298 13.46 2.81 5.62
CA LEU A 298 14.20 3.91 4.99
C LEU A 298 13.79 4.02 3.53
N THR A 299 13.40 5.22 3.07
CA THR A 299 12.89 5.44 1.71
C THR A 299 13.42 6.74 1.11
N CYS A 300 13.39 6.84 -0.22
CA CYS A 300 13.79 8.04 -0.96
C CYS A 300 12.74 8.28 -2.05
N PRO A 301 11.84 9.27 -1.89
CA PRO A 301 10.74 9.46 -2.81
C PRO A 301 11.20 9.96 -4.17
N GLY A 302 10.61 9.41 -5.23
CA GLY A 302 10.75 9.90 -6.61
C GLY A 302 9.59 10.80 -7.04
N GLU A 303 9.34 10.85 -8.35
CA GLU A 303 8.32 11.70 -8.98
C GLU A 303 7.07 10.93 -9.45
N THR A 304 6.95 9.64 -9.13
CA THR A 304 5.82 8.80 -9.52
C THR A 304 5.09 8.27 -8.28
N TYR A 305 3.82 7.88 -8.42
CA TYR A 305 3.05 7.28 -7.31
C TYR A 305 3.82 6.13 -6.65
N VAL A 306 4.30 5.18 -7.47
CA VAL A 306 5.00 3.99 -6.99
C VAL A 306 6.29 4.31 -6.26
N ALA A 307 6.94 5.43 -6.58
CA ALA A 307 8.17 5.86 -5.95
C ALA A 307 7.93 6.70 -4.69
N ARG A 308 6.68 6.86 -4.22
CA ARG A 308 6.33 7.73 -3.07
C ARG A 308 5.53 7.03 -1.97
N MET A 309 5.18 5.75 -2.15
CA MET A 309 4.44 4.98 -1.15
C MET A 309 5.16 4.92 0.19
N GLY A 310 6.48 4.69 0.20
CA GLY A 310 7.26 4.63 1.44
C GLY A 310 7.22 5.96 2.20
N ALA A 311 7.38 7.08 1.50
CA ALA A 311 7.34 8.41 2.08
C ALA A 311 5.96 8.77 2.66
N SER A 312 4.88 8.42 1.95
CA SER A 312 3.52 8.60 2.45
C SER A 312 3.29 7.81 3.76
N LEU A 313 3.71 6.55 3.81
CA LEU A 313 3.61 5.74 5.03
C LEU A 313 4.44 6.31 6.19
N CYS A 314 5.64 6.81 5.92
CA CYS A 314 6.47 7.49 6.93
C CYS A 314 5.75 8.74 7.48
N ASN A 315 5.19 9.58 6.61
CA ASN A 315 4.44 10.76 7.00
C ASN A 315 3.22 10.41 7.86
N ALA A 316 2.46 9.39 7.45
CA ALA A 316 1.30 8.91 8.20
C ALA A 316 1.65 8.46 9.63
N LEU A 317 2.86 7.93 9.84
CA LEU A 317 3.38 7.51 11.14
C LEU A 317 4.18 8.60 11.88
N GLY A 318 4.47 9.74 11.25
CA GLY A 318 5.35 10.76 11.79
C GLY A 318 6.83 10.33 11.87
N MET A 319 7.24 9.41 11.01
CA MET A 319 8.61 8.87 10.87
C MET A 319 9.40 9.60 9.77
N ASN A 320 9.23 10.92 9.67
CA ASN A 320 9.73 11.73 8.56
C ASN A 320 11.27 11.72 8.46
N GLU A 321 11.98 11.39 9.54
CA GLU A 321 13.42 11.22 9.56
C GLU A 321 13.93 10.03 8.73
N LEU A 322 13.03 9.14 8.30
CA LEU A 322 13.33 8.01 7.41
C LEU A 322 13.07 8.32 5.92
N ILE A 323 12.62 9.54 5.61
CA ILE A 323 12.41 10.02 4.25
C ILE A 323 13.67 10.78 3.81
N CYS A 324 14.46 10.16 2.95
CA CYS A 324 15.69 10.73 2.43
C CYS A 324 15.41 11.63 1.22
N ASN A 325 16.16 12.72 1.08
CA ASN A 325 15.94 13.70 0.02
C ASN A 325 16.76 13.43 -1.26
N SER A 326 17.65 12.45 -1.21
CA SER A 326 18.47 12.03 -2.35
C SER A 326 19.04 10.63 -2.12
N VAL A 327 19.55 10.01 -3.19
CA VAL A 327 20.27 8.74 -3.10
C VAL A 327 21.49 8.83 -2.17
N GLN A 328 22.20 9.97 -2.16
CA GLN A 328 23.34 10.17 -1.28
C GLN A 328 22.90 10.26 0.20
N ASP A 329 21.81 10.97 0.47
CA ASP A 329 21.22 11.06 1.81
C ASP A 329 20.77 9.67 2.31
N TYR A 330 20.11 8.90 1.45
CA TYR A 330 19.74 7.50 1.72
C TYR A 330 20.94 6.64 2.09
N LEU A 331 22.01 6.70 1.30
CA LEU A 331 23.25 5.97 1.56
C LEU A 331 23.84 6.36 2.92
N GLN A 332 24.00 7.66 3.19
CA GLN A 332 24.58 8.14 4.45
C GLN A 332 23.71 7.76 5.65
N LYS A 333 22.39 7.88 5.53
CA LYS A 333 21.44 7.52 6.58
C LYS A 333 21.48 6.03 6.89
N ALA A 334 21.52 5.17 5.88
CA ALA A 334 21.62 3.73 6.07
C ALA A 334 22.94 3.32 6.75
N ILE A 335 24.07 3.94 6.35
CA ILE A 335 25.38 3.72 6.99
C ILE A 335 25.37 4.20 8.44
N GLU A 336 24.81 5.39 8.68
CA GLU A 336 24.68 5.96 10.03
C GLU A 336 23.88 5.01 10.93
N LEU A 337 22.72 4.54 10.48
CA LEU A 337 21.86 3.63 11.24
C LEU A 337 22.50 2.26 11.44
N GLY A 338 23.14 1.70 10.41
CA GLY A 338 23.82 0.41 10.46
C GLY A 338 25.00 0.37 11.43
N ASN A 339 25.75 1.48 11.56
CA ASN A 339 26.87 1.60 12.49
C ASN A 339 26.48 2.07 13.90
N HIS A 340 25.21 2.45 14.12
CA HIS A 340 24.74 2.94 15.42
C HIS A 340 23.42 2.26 15.85
N PRO A 341 23.46 1.00 16.31
CA PRO A 341 22.27 0.24 16.71
C PRO A 341 21.37 0.96 17.73
N GLY A 342 21.93 1.80 18.60
CA GLY A 342 21.17 2.62 19.55
C GLY A 342 20.19 3.60 18.87
N LYS A 343 20.53 4.15 17.69
CA LYS A 343 19.63 5.02 16.92
C LYS A 343 18.45 4.24 16.36
N VAL A 344 18.70 3.01 15.90
CA VAL A 344 17.65 2.10 15.42
C VAL A 344 16.73 1.68 16.55
N SER A 345 17.27 1.41 17.75
CA SER A 345 16.45 1.13 18.93
C SER A 345 15.51 2.29 19.27
N ALA A 346 15.99 3.55 19.17
CA ALA A 346 15.15 4.73 19.38
C ALA A 346 14.03 4.85 18.31
N LEU A 347 14.35 4.56 17.05
CA LEU A 347 13.36 4.52 15.97
C LEU A 347 12.30 3.44 16.19
N LYS A 348 12.71 2.23 16.61
CA LYS A 348 11.81 1.13 16.95
C LYS A 348 10.87 1.50 18.11
N GLN A 349 11.38 2.17 19.15
CA GLN A 349 10.57 2.69 20.26
C GLN A 349 9.56 3.75 19.81
N LYS A 350 10.00 4.72 19.00
CA LYS A 350 9.11 5.74 18.42
C LYS A 350 8.03 5.09 17.55
N LEU A 351 8.40 4.11 16.73
CA LEU A 351 7.47 3.39 15.86
C LEU A 351 6.43 2.59 16.66
N ALA A 352 6.83 1.93 17.75
CA ALA A 352 5.89 1.20 18.62
C ALA A 352 4.76 2.11 19.14
N GLN A 353 5.08 3.37 19.46
CA GLN A 353 4.10 4.38 19.87
C GLN A 353 3.28 4.89 18.69
N ALA A 354 3.93 5.18 17.57
CA ALA A 354 3.25 5.62 16.36
C ALA A 354 2.21 4.61 15.85
N VAL A 355 2.51 3.30 15.93
CA VAL A 355 1.60 2.23 15.51
C VAL A 355 0.27 2.28 16.27
N ILE A 356 0.29 2.68 17.55
CA ILE A 356 -0.91 2.79 18.39
C ILE A 356 -1.65 4.10 18.13
N GLU A 357 -0.91 5.21 18.05
CA GLU A 357 -1.49 6.56 18.10
C GLU A 357 -1.88 7.10 16.72
N LYS A 358 -1.25 6.62 15.64
CA LYS A 358 -1.35 7.24 14.32
C LYS A 358 -2.41 6.59 13.43
N PRO A 359 -2.98 7.33 12.46
CA PRO A 359 -4.11 6.86 11.66
C PRO A 359 -3.82 5.65 10.77
N LEU A 360 -2.55 5.36 10.43
CA LEU A 360 -2.17 4.29 9.50
C LEU A 360 -2.66 2.90 9.93
N PHE A 361 -2.82 2.65 11.22
CA PHE A 361 -3.32 1.37 11.73
C PHE A 361 -4.66 1.50 12.46
N GLN A 362 -5.41 2.55 12.13
CA GLN A 362 -6.72 2.84 12.70
C GLN A 362 -7.80 2.80 11.60
N PRO A 363 -8.29 1.60 11.20
CA PRO A 363 -9.23 1.43 10.10
C PRO A 363 -10.49 2.29 10.21
N ARG A 364 -11.00 2.50 11.43
CA ARG A 364 -12.16 3.37 11.67
C ARG A 364 -11.89 4.82 11.27
N LEU A 365 -10.73 5.38 11.61
CA LEU A 365 -10.36 6.76 11.26
C LEU A 365 -10.15 6.90 9.74
N PHE A 366 -9.55 5.89 9.12
CA PHE A 366 -9.41 5.83 7.67
C PHE A 366 -10.77 5.83 6.98
N ILE A 367 -11.68 4.93 7.37
CA ILE A 367 -13.01 4.85 6.76
C ILE A 367 -13.84 6.11 6.98
N GLN A 368 -13.78 6.74 8.16
CA GLN A 368 -14.44 8.04 8.38
C GLN A 368 -13.93 9.11 7.40
N SER A 369 -12.62 9.14 7.16
CA SER A 369 -12.03 10.09 6.20
C SER A 369 -12.46 9.78 4.76
N LEU A 370 -12.47 8.49 4.39
CA LEU A 370 -12.96 8.03 3.09
C LEU A 370 -14.42 8.41 2.90
N GLU A 371 -15.29 8.12 3.85
CA GLU A 371 -16.72 8.43 3.81
C GLU A 371 -17.00 9.93 3.62
N ILE A 372 -16.27 10.79 4.32
CA ILE A 372 -16.39 12.25 4.15
C ILE A 372 -16.03 12.64 2.71
N ALA A 373 -14.94 12.09 2.17
CA ALA A 373 -14.53 12.34 0.79
C ALA A 373 -15.55 11.82 -0.24
N LEU A 374 -16.09 10.61 -0.03
CA LEU A 374 -17.10 10.01 -0.90
C LEU A 374 -18.40 10.83 -0.91
N ILE A 375 -18.86 11.30 0.25
CA ILE A 375 -20.04 12.17 0.34
C ILE A 375 -19.81 13.47 -0.43
N LYS A 376 -18.63 14.08 -0.27
CA LYS A 376 -18.31 15.33 -0.96
C LYS A 376 -18.33 15.13 -2.48
N VAL A 377 -17.70 14.08 -2.98
CA VAL A 377 -17.71 13.72 -4.41
C VAL A 377 -19.16 13.49 -4.89
N TRP A 378 -19.97 12.78 -4.12
CA TRP A 378 -21.38 12.53 -4.47
C TRP A 378 -22.21 13.81 -4.54
N GLN A 379 -22.10 14.69 -3.56
CA GLN A 379 -22.81 15.97 -3.54
C GLN A 379 -22.42 16.86 -4.72
N ASP A 380 -21.13 16.92 -5.04
CA ASP A 380 -20.64 17.68 -6.17
C ASP A 380 -21.14 17.10 -7.51
N TYR A 381 -21.32 15.78 -7.60
CA TYR A 381 -21.97 15.13 -8.73
C TYR A 381 -23.47 15.49 -8.83
N GLN A 382 -24.21 15.45 -7.72
CA GLN A 382 -25.65 15.78 -7.70
C GLN A 382 -25.97 17.24 -8.06
N CYS A 383 -25.00 18.15 -7.87
CA CYS A 383 -25.15 19.56 -8.22
C CYS A 383 -24.84 19.87 -9.70
N ARG A 384 -24.33 18.92 -10.48
CA ARG A 384 -24.09 19.04 -11.92
C ARG A 384 -25.30 18.57 -12.70
#